data_AF-A0A4Q2YNZ9-F1
#
_entry.id   AF-A0A4Q2YNZ9-F1
#
_cell.length_a   1.000
_cell.length_b   1.000
_cell.length_c   1.000
_cell.angle_alpha   90.00
_cell.angle_beta   90.00
_cell.angle_gamma   90.00
#
_symmetry.space_group_name_H-M   'P 1'
#
loop_
_entity.id
_entity.type
_entity.pdbx_description
1 polymer ?
#
loop_
_entity_poly.entity_id
_entity_poly.type
_entity_poly.pdbx_seq_one_letter_code
_entity_poly.pdbx_strand_id
1 'polypeptide(L)'
;ASARWGARKLPPRSRWAVLAAAGIYGDIAREVRARGDHAWDHRAGTSRLAKLGWVARAGWSVLRRPPQRRISRDGLWTRPRRVERHEADK
;
A
#
# COMPACT_ATOMS: atom_id res chain seq x y z
N ALA A 1 -2.53 5.47 -1.11
CA ALA A 1 -1.95 6.64 -0.43
C ALA A 1 -1.40 6.33 0.98
N SER A 2 -2.04 5.43 1.74
CA SER A 2 -1.74 5.16 3.15
C SER A 2 -0.33 4.63 3.45
N ALA A 3 0.22 3.74 2.61
CA ALA A 3 1.57 3.20 2.82
C ALA A 3 2.66 4.29 2.84
N ARG A 4 2.54 5.31 1.98
CA ARG A 4 3.50 6.43 1.91
C ARG A 4 3.45 7.29 3.17
N TRP A 5 2.26 7.40 3.77
CA TRP A 5 2.08 8.11 5.04
C TRP A 5 2.72 7.34 6.21
N GLY A 6 2.44 6.04 6.33
CA GLY A 6 3.05 5.19 7.36
C GLY A 6 4.58 5.14 7.25
N ALA A 7 5.10 5.07 6.02
CA ALA A 7 6.54 5.00 5.75
C ALA A 7 7.32 6.22 6.28
N ARG A 8 6.68 7.37 6.50
CA ARG A 8 7.33 8.56 7.07
C ARG A 8 7.81 8.38 8.50
N LYS A 9 7.15 7.50 9.27
CA LYS A 9 7.50 7.21 10.66
C LYS A 9 8.66 6.22 10.79
N LEU A 10 9.12 5.66 9.67
CA LEU A 10 10.15 4.63 9.65
C LEU A 10 11.55 5.23 9.48
N PRO A 11 12.60 4.52 9.95
CA PRO A 11 13.98 4.84 9.61
C PRO A 11 14.21 4.89 8.09
N PRO A 12 15.20 5.66 7.60
CA PRO A 12 15.42 5.88 6.16
C PRO A 12 15.49 4.60 5.32
N ARG A 13 16.17 3.56 5.79
CA ARG A 13 16.28 2.27 5.08
C ARG A 13 14.93 1.56 4.94
N SER A 14 14.18 1.46 6.04
CA SER A 14 12.85 0.83 6.02
C SER A 14 11.86 1.66 5.20
N ARG A 15 11.93 2.99 5.28
CA ARG A 15 11.13 3.89 4.45
C ARG A 15 11.43 3.69 2.96
N TRP A 16 12.70 3.55 2.58
CA TRP A 16 13.10 3.27 1.20
C TRP A 16 12.47 1.98 0.68
N ALA A 17 12.59 0.89 1.45
CA ALA A 17 12.04 -0.41 1.08
C ALA A 17 10.52 -0.36 0.89
N VAL A 18 9.78 0.25 1.83
CA VAL A 18 8.32 0.36 1.76
C VAL A 18 7.87 1.21 0.56
N LEU A 19 8.58 2.30 0.25
CA LEU A 19 8.25 3.16 -0.89
C LEU A 19 8.52 2.47 -2.23
N ALA A 20 9.61 1.69 -2.34
CA ALA A 20 9.90 0.88 -3.52
C ALA A 20 8.80 -0.19 -3.71
N ALA A 21 8.47 -0.93 -2.65
CA ALA A 21 7.42 -1.95 -2.68
C ALA A 21 6.06 -1.36 -3.08
N ALA A 22 5.65 -0.24 -2.46
CA ALA A 22 4.38 0.41 -2.79
C ALA A 22 4.28 0.86 -4.25
N GLY A 23 5.42 1.18 -4.88
CA GLY A 23 5.52 1.48 -6.30
C GLY A 23 5.31 0.25 -7.18
N ILE A 24 6.10 -0.79 -6.93
CA ILE A 24 6.09 -2.07 -7.66
C ILE A 24 4.70 -2.71 -7.60
N TYR A 25 4.10 -2.80 -6.42
CA TYR A 25 2.74 -3.35 -6.27
C TYR A 25 1.69 -2.45 -6.94
N GLY A 26 1.91 -1.13 -6.96
CA GLY A 26 1.06 -0.20 -7.69
C GLY A 26 1.10 -0.40 -9.20
N ASP A 27 2.26 -0.73 -9.78
CA ASP A 27 2.37 -1.11 -11.19
C ASP A 27 1.61 -2.39 -11.49
N ILE A 28 1.76 -3.43 -10.65
CA ILE A 28 1.02 -4.69 -10.81
C ILE A 28 -0.49 -4.43 -10.76
N ALA A 29 -0.97 -3.60 -9.82
CA ALA A 29 -2.37 -3.23 -9.75
C ALA A 29 -2.87 -2.47 -10.98
N ARG A 30 -2.02 -1.63 -11.61
CA ARG A 30 -2.33 -0.98 -12.88
C ARG A 30 -2.39 -1.98 -14.04
N GLU A 31 -1.46 -2.92 -14.09
CA GLU A 31 -1.41 -3.98 -15.09
C GLU A 31 -2.65 -4.88 -15.00
N VAL A 32 -3.01 -5.32 -13.79
CA VAL A 32 -4.25 -6.09 -13.54
C VAL A 32 -5.48 -5.31 -14.00
N ARG A 33 -5.56 -4.01 -13.66
CA ARG A 33 -6.67 -3.16 -14.12
C ARG A 33 -6.69 -3.02 -15.64
N ALA A 34 -5.53 -2.91 -16.29
CA ALA A 34 -5.44 -2.78 -17.75
C ALA A 34 -5.86 -4.06 -18.48
N ARG A 35 -5.60 -5.23 -17.89
CA ARG A 35 -6.00 -6.53 -18.46
C ARG A 35 -7.48 -6.86 -18.27
N GLY A 36 -8.15 -6.25 -17.30
CA GLY A 36 -9.57 -6.47 -17.04
C GLY A 36 -9.87 -7.95 -16.77
N ASP A 37 -10.83 -8.51 -17.50
CA ASP A 37 -11.29 -9.89 -17.33
C ASP A 37 -10.19 -10.92 -17.62
N HIS A 38 -9.24 -10.58 -18.50
CA HIS A 38 -8.07 -11.42 -18.83
C HIS A 38 -6.97 -11.39 -17.77
N ALA A 39 -7.13 -10.65 -16.67
CA ALA A 39 -6.12 -10.59 -15.62
C ALA A 39 -5.87 -11.94 -14.93
N TRP A 40 -6.82 -12.87 -15.03
CA TRP A 40 -6.75 -14.21 -14.48
C TRP A 40 -6.07 -15.23 -15.39
N ASP A 41 -5.98 -14.95 -16.69
CA ASP A 41 -5.46 -15.89 -17.68
C ASP A 41 -3.95 -16.12 -17.49
N HIS A 42 -3.23 -15.08 -17.09
CA HIS A 42 -1.78 -15.13 -16.89
C HIS A 42 -1.38 -14.26 -15.70
N ARG A 43 -0.35 -14.70 -14.98
CA ARG A 43 0.20 -13.96 -13.84
C ARG A 43 0.59 -12.53 -14.24
N ALA A 44 -0.11 -11.53 -13.68
CA ALA A 44 0.27 -10.14 -13.83
C ALA A 44 1.65 -9.89 -13.19
N GLY A 45 2.55 -9.30 -13.97
CA GLY A 45 3.95 -9.11 -13.61
C GLY A 45 4.44 -7.71 -13.97
N THR A 46 5.62 -7.38 -13.47
CA THR A 46 6.32 -6.13 -13.74
C THR A 46 7.73 -6.46 -14.22
N SER A 47 8.23 -5.71 -15.19
CA SER A 47 9.56 -5.94 -15.77
C SER A 47 10.67 -5.62 -14.75
N ARG A 48 11.84 -6.25 -14.93
CA ARG A 48 13.01 -6.00 -14.07
C ARG A 48 13.42 -4.52 -14.06
N LEU A 49 13.30 -3.84 -15.21
CA LEU A 49 13.58 -2.41 -15.35
C LEU A 49 12.59 -1.53 -14.59
N ALA A 50 11.29 -1.85 -14.63
CA ALA A 50 10.27 -1.13 -13.86
C ALA A 50 10.54 -1.24 -12.34
N LYS A 51 10.93 -2.42 -11.86
CA LYS A 51 11.35 -2.61 -10.46
C LYS A 51 12.57 -1.75 -10.11
N LEU A 52 13.59 -1.71 -10.98
CA LEU A 52 14.80 -0.91 -10.76
C LEU A 52 14.47 0.60 -10.70
N GLY A 53 13.60 1.08 -11.60
CA GLY A 53 13.12 2.46 -11.61
C GLY A 53 12.42 2.85 -10.31
N TRP A 54 11.63 1.95 -9.73
CA TRP A 54 11.01 2.19 -8.42
C TRP A 54 12.01 2.23 -7.27
N VAL A 55 13.03 1.38 -7.28
CA VAL A 55 14.09 1.41 -6.26
C VAL A 55 14.82 2.76 -6.29
N ALA A 56 15.22 3.22 -7.48
CA ALA A 56 15.88 4.52 -7.65
C ALA A 56 14.98 5.69 -7.23
N ARG A 57 13.72 5.72 -7.72
CA ARG A 57 12.74 6.76 -7.37
C ARG A 57 12.41 6.79 -5.87
N ALA A 58 12.31 5.62 -5.25
CA ALA A 58 12.07 5.52 -3.82
C ALA A 58 13.26 6.06 -3.01
N GLY A 59 14.49 5.82 -3.45
CA GLY A 59 15.70 6.39 -2.84
C GLY A 59 15.67 7.91 -2.85
N TRP A 60 15.33 8.52 -4.00
CA TRP A 60 15.17 9.98 -4.12
C TRP A 60 14.07 10.54 -3.19
N SER A 61 13.01 9.78 -2.98
CA SER A 61 11.89 10.18 -2.12
C SER A 61 12.20 10.13 -0.61
N VAL A 62 13.27 9.45 -0.20
CA VAL A 62 13.72 9.46 1.21
C VAL A 62 14.34 10.82 1.54
N LEU A 63 15.08 11.42 0.60
CA LEU A 63 15.73 12.73 0.74
C LEU A 63 14.71 13.87 0.85
N ARG A 64 13.54 13.75 0.21
CA ARG A 64 12.45 14.74 0.30
C ARG A 64 11.43 14.30 1.36
N ARG A 65 11.34 15.03 2.49
CA ARG A 65 10.24 14.84 3.46
C ARG A 65 8.97 15.51 2.90
N PRO A 66 7.89 14.77 2.60
CA PRO A 66 6.65 15.39 2.14
C PRO A 66 5.97 16.17 3.27
N PRO A 67 5.26 17.27 2.96
CA PRO A 67 4.52 18.07 3.94
C PRO A 67 3.49 17.21 4.70
N GLN A 68 3.18 17.57 5.95
CA GLN A 68 2.17 16.86 6.74
C GLN A 68 0.78 17.11 6.13
N ARG A 69 0.08 16.02 5.76
CA ARG A 69 -1.34 16.05 5.40
C ARG A 69 -2.05 15.04 6.29
N ARG A 70 -3.11 15.46 6.99
CA ARG A 70 -3.99 14.53 7.71
C ARG A 70 -4.78 13.73 6.66
N ILE A 71 -4.64 12.41 6.70
CA ILE A 71 -5.48 11.50 5.92
C ILE A 71 -6.57 11.02 6.88
N SER A 72 -7.84 11.31 6.56
CA SER A 72 -8.97 10.78 7.33
C SER A 72 -8.95 9.25 7.30
N ARG A 73 -9.39 8.64 8.40
CA ARG A 73 -9.55 7.19 8.55
C ARG A 73 -11.02 6.76 8.53
N ASP A 74 -11.90 7.67 8.18
CA ASP A 74 -13.34 7.43 8.10
C ASP A 74 -13.63 6.48 6.92
N GLY A 75 -14.63 5.61 7.08
CA GLY A 75 -15.01 4.62 6.07
C GLY A 75 -14.06 3.43 5.91
N LEU A 76 -13.01 3.32 6.74
CA LEU A 76 -12.21 2.10 6.78
C LEU A 76 -13.02 0.95 7.37
N TRP A 77 -12.92 -0.22 6.74
CA TRP A 77 -13.52 -1.43 7.27
C TRP A 77 -12.97 -1.72 8.68
N THR A 78 -13.87 -1.93 9.63
CA THR A 78 -13.53 -2.36 10.99
C THR A 78 -14.14 -3.73 11.23
N ARG A 79 -13.37 -4.61 11.89
CA ARG A 79 -13.83 -5.97 12.19
C ARG A 79 -15.11 -5.89 13.06
N PRO A 80 -16.19 -6.60 12.70
CA PRO A 80 -17.36 -6.70 13.56
C PRO A 80 -16.96 -7.27 14.92
N ARG A 81 -17.26 -6.56 16.01
CA ARG A 81 -17.06 -7.08 17.37
C ARG A 81 -18.24 -7.98 17.71
N ARG A 82 -17.97 -9.23 18.11
CA ARG A 82 -19.00 -10.11 18.67
C ARG A 82 -19.48 -9.43 19.96
N VAL A 83 -20.73 -9.02 20.00
CA VAL A 83 -21.37 -8.57 21.24
C VAL A 83 -21.71 -9.87 21.98
N GLU A 84 -21.00 -10.18 23.06
CA GLU A 84 -21.43 -11.24 23.97
C GLU A 84 -22.74 -10.78 24.60
N ARG A 85 -23.84 -11.33 24.10
CA ARG A 85 -25.16 -11.15 24.69
C ARG A 85 -25.18 -12.03 25.94
N HIS A 86 -24.84 -11.45 27.08
CA HIS A 86 -25.17 -12.06 28.37
C HIS A 86 -26.68 -11.91 28.54
N GLU A 87 -27.42 -12.91 28.05
CA GLU A 87 -28.83 -13.12 28.38
C GLU A 87 -28.87 -13.52 29.85
N ALA A 88 -28.98 -12.52 30.73
CA ALA A 88 -29.39 -12.74 32.11
C ALA A 88 -30.92 -12.91 32.08
N ASP A 89 -31.34 -14.15 31.83
CA ASP A 89 -32.72 -14.57 32.02
C ASP A 89 -33.03 -14.51 33.53
N LYS A 90 -34.01 -13.68 33.89
CA LYS A 90 -34.60 -13.55 35.23
C LYS A 90 -36.10 -13.66 35.08
#